data_AF-A0A957MDZ4-F1
#
_entry.id   AF-A0A957MDZ4-F1
#
_cell.length_a   1.000
_cell.length_b   1.000
_cell.length_c   1.000
_cell.angle_alpha   90.00
_cell.angle_beta   90.00
_cell.angle_gamma   90.00
#
_symmetry.space_group_name_H-M   'P 1'
#
loop_
_entity.id
_entity.type
_entity.pdbx_description
1 polymer ?
#
loop_
_entity_poly.entity_id
_entity_poly.type
_entity_poly.pdbx_seq_one_letter_code
_entity_poly.pdbx_strand_id
1 'polypeptide(L)' 'MITVPIDPILFSFGHFMVRWYSLISVAAIAVGVWVARAEAERKGLGKAAIDTLMLWLIP' A
#
# COMPACT_ATOMS: atom_id res chain seq x y z
N MET A 1 -14.43 27.36 16.94
CA MET A 1 -13.85 26.15 16.34
C MET A 1 -12.60 26.53 15.59
N ILE A 2 -11.42 26.10 16.08
CA ILE A 2 -10.15 26.32 15.39
C ILE A 2 -10.06 25.26 14.30
N THR A 3 -10.17 25.65 13.04
CA THR A 3 -9.90 24.78 11.90
C THR A 3 -8.43 24.93 11.53
N VAL A 4 -7.62 23.91 11.82
CA VAL A 4 -6.25 23.85 11.29
C VAL A 4 -6.34 23.10 9.95
N PRO A 5 -6.23 23.80 8.81
CA PRO A 5 -6.24 23.13 7.52
C PRO A 5 -4.96 22.32 7.39
N ILE A 6 -5.09 21.00 7.30
CA ILE A 6 -3.97 20.12 6.96
C ILE A 6 -3.75 20.24 5.46
N ASP A 7 -2.52 20.56 5.06
CA ASP A 7 -2.14 20.52 3.64
C ASP A 7 -2.30 19.08 3.13
N PRO A 8 -3.14 18.84 2.10
CA PRO A 8 -3.32 17.50 1.55
C PRO A 8 -2.09 16.98 0.82
N ILE A 9 -1.13 17.84 0.46
CA ILE A 9 0.11 17.51 -0.25
C ILE A 9 1.22 17.30 0.77
N LEU A 10 1.85 16.13 0.70
CA LEU A 10 2.94 15.70 1.57
C LEU A 10 4.28 16.21 1.04
N PHE A 11 4.48 16.06 -0.27
CA PHE A 11 5.61 16.61 -1.00
C PHE A 11 5.22 16.83 -2.46
N SER A 12 5.81 17.85 -3.07
CA SER A 12 5.66 18.15 -4.50
C SER A 12 7.03 18.30 -5.14
N PHE A 13 7.27 17.56 -6.23
CA PHE A 13 8.44 17.71 -7.08
C PHE A 13 7.97 18.01 -8.50
N GLY A 14 7.99 19.29 -8.89
CA GLY A 14 7.44 19.75 -10.17
C GLY A 14 5.96 19.39 -10.32
N HIS A 15 5.63 18.64 -11.37
CA HIS A 15 4.26 18.18 -11.64
C HIS A 15 3.85 16.94 -10.83
N PHE A 16 4.77 16.32 -10.09
CA PHE A 16 4.46 15.19 -9.21
C PHE A 16 4.11 15.68 -7.81
N MET A 17 2.91 15.36 -7.36
CA MET A 17 2.43 15.66 -6.01
C MET A 17 2.03 14.37 -5.32
N VAL A 18 2.60 14.10 -4.16
CA VAL A 18 2.19 12.99 -3.31
C VAL A 18 1.30 13.52 -2.20
N ARG A 19 0.15 12.87 -2.03
CA ARG A 19 -0.88 13.26 -1.08
C ARG A 19 -0.93 12.30 0.09
N TRP A 20 -1.46 12.77 1.21
CA TRP A 20 -1.64 11.93 2.41
C TRP A 20 -2.45 10.66 2.14
N TYR A 21 -3.52 10.75 1.33
CA TYR A 21 -4.31 9.56 1.00
C TYR A 21 -3.48 8.52 0.23
N SER A 22 -2.58 8.97 -0.65
CA SER A 22 -1.74 8.09 -1.45
C SER A 22 -0.77 7.33 -0.55
N LEU A 23 -0.19 8.00 0.44
CA LEU A 23 0.67 7.38 1.45
C LEU A 23 -0.10 6.32 2.24
N ILE A 24 -1.32 6.63 2.70
CA ILE A 24 -2.16 5.70 3.45
C ILE A 24 -2.52 4.47 2.60
N SER A 25 -2.91 4.68 1.34
CA SER A 25 -3.25 3.58 0.42
C SER A 25 -2.06 2.66 0.18
N VAL A 26 -0.87 3.21 -0.10
CA VAL A 26 0.35 2.40 -0.31
C VAL A 26 0.72 1.62 0.95
N ALA A 27 0.62 2.26 2.11
CA ALA A 27 0.88 1.59 3.39
C ALA A 27 -0.10 0.45 3.65
N ALA A 28 -1.40 0.65 3.39
CA ALA A 28 -2.43 -0.38 3.55
C ALA A 28 -2.18 -1.58 2.62
N ILE A 29 -1.82 -1.32 1.36
CA ILE A 29 -1.44 -2.36 0.41
C ILE A 29 -0.22 -3.12 0.92
N ALA A 30 0.85 -2.42 1.30
CA ALA A 30 2.09 -3.04 1.78
C ALA A 30 1.87 -3.94 3.01
N VAL A 31 1.04 -3.50 3.97
CA VAL A 31 0.66 -4.31 5.13
C VAL A 31 -0.16 -5.52 4.71
N GLY A 32 -1.14 -5.35 3.83
CA GLY A 32 -1.95 -6.46 3.32
C GLY A 32 -1.11 -7.52 2.62
N VAL A 33 -0.15 -7.08 1.79
CA VAL A 33 0.86 -7.92 1.15
C VAL A 33 1.67 -8.71 2.17
N TRP A 34 2.18 -8.02 3.19
CA TRP A 34 3.03 -8.64 4.20
C TRP A 34 2.28 -9.71 5.00
N VAL A 35 1.05 -9.40 5.43
CA VAL A 35 0.18 -10.35 6.14
C VAL A 35 -0.16 -11.55 5.26
N ALA A 36 -0.51 -11.32 3.99
CA ALA A 36 -0.83 -12.40 3.05
C ALA A 36 0.36 -13.36 2.85
N ARG A 37 1.58 -12.81 2.71
CA ARG A 37 2.81 -13.60 2.62
C ARG A 37 3.08 -14.41 3.89
N ALA A 38 2.96 -13.78 5.06
CA ALA A 38 3.15 -14.46 6.34
C ALA A 38 2.17 -15.62 6.52
N GLU A 39 0.90 -15.41 6.19
CA GLU A 39 -0.14 -16.43 6.31
C GLU A 39 0.03 -17.57 5.29
N ALA A 40 0.56 -17.27 4.11
CA ALA A 40 0.86 -18.26 3.10
C ALA A 40 2.03 -19.16 3.47
N GLU A 41 3.10 -18.60 4.02
CA GLU A 41 4.21 -19.38 4.57
C GLU A 41 3.72 -20.32 5.69
N ARG A 42 2.86 -19.82 6.59
CA ARG A 42 2.24 -20.64 7.65
C ARG A 42 1.41 -21.80 7.11
N LYS A 43 0.76 -21.61 5.96
CA LYS A 43 -0.08 -22.63 5.30
C LYS A 43 0.70 -23.54 4.35
N GLY A 44 2.02 -23.36 4.23
CA GLY A 44 2.86 -24.15 3.30
C GLY A 44 2.57 -23.86 1.83
N LEU A 45 1.93 -22.73 1.52
CA LEU A 45 1.73 -22.29 0.14
C LEU A 45 3.08 -21.81 -0.39
N GLY A 46 3.55 -22.42 -1.48
CA GLY A 46 4.82 -22.04 -2.10
C GLY A 46 4.83 -20.55 -2.44
N LYS A 47 5.88 -19.82 -2.03
CA LYS A 47 6.00 -18.36 -2.17
C LYS A 47 5.64 -17.85 -3.57
N ALA A 48 5.95 -18.62 -4.61
CA ALA A 48 5.64 -18.32 -6.01
C ALA A 48 4.12 -18.16 -6.30
N ALA A 49 3.26 -18.90 -5.60
CA ALA A 49 1.81 -18.81 -5.81
C ALA A 49 1.25 -17.47 -5.31
N ILE A 50 1.78 -16.96 -4.20
CA ILE A 50 1.38 -15.67 -3.62
C ILE A 50 1.83 -14.53 -4.52
N ASP A 51 3.10 -14.53 -4.93
CA ASP A 51 3.62 -13.49 -5.81
C ASP A 51 2.86 -13.45 -7.15
N THR A 52 2.44 -14.60 -7.67
CA THR A 52 1.59 -14.68 -8.88
C THR A 52 0.16 -14.16 -8.63
N LEU A 53 -0.45 -14.49 -7.50
CA LEU A 53 -1.78 -13.98 -7.10
C LEU A 53 -1.79 -12.47 -6.89
N MET A 54 -0.72 -11.94 -6.32
CA MET A 54 -0.56 -10.51 -6.10
C MET A 54 -0.35 -9.74 -7.40
N LEU A 55 0.39 -10.32 -8.35
CA LEU A 55 0.53 -9.78 -9.70
C LEU A 55 -0.83 -9.75 -10.42
N TRP A 56 -1.65 -10.78 -10.23
CA TRP A 56 -3.02 -10.86 -10.77
C TRP A 56 -4.01 -9.90 -10.12
N LEU A 57 -3.71 -9.34 -8.94
CA LEU A 57 -4.58 -8.41 -8.24
C LEU A 57 -4.53 -6.98 -8.83
N ILE A 58 -3.54 -6.69 -9.68
CA ILE A 58 -3.37 -5.42 -10.40
C ILE A 58 -3.85 -5.66 -11.84
N PRO A 59 -5.07 -5.24 -12.23
CA PRO A 59 -5.51 -5.28 -13.62
C PRO A 59 -4.74 -4.28 -14.51
#